data_AF-A0A7D8UWF3-F1
#
_entry.id   AF-A0A7D8UWF3-F1
#
_cell.length_a   1.000
_cell.length_b   1.000
_cell.length_c   1.000
_cell.angle_alpha   90.00
_cell.angle_beta   90.00
_cell.angle_gamma   90.00
#
_symmetry.space_group_name_H-M   'P 1'
#
loop_
_entity.id
_entity.type
_entity.pdbx_description
1 polymer ?
#
loop_
_entity_poly.entity_id
_entity_poly.type
_entity_poly.pdbx_seq_one_letter_code
_entity_poly.pdbx_strand_id
1 'polypeptide(L)'
;MSLRPRAHGGAASPLPIEPDTPMAHYTDRMDSLLGGGSDEKLRAASLAHVHEHAAVGEKRGGGAGARVLSLLGVRRGRGRFGLSQRAWLALTVVVGFVLFTKLIMTNDTHTHHTHDPTFIIPRDYLNNSATDRAPFDFCPVFGPGDAIAARRGQFELLRSRLHLGTGNRVQRVLRKAMSGMPITISVLGGSVTACQGAGDDLVAPECYPHRFYDWWNTVFPHPNNELTNGAVKRTDSAYFAYCSSHHLPDRTDLVILEFDTVDPNDQDWLGHFELLVRSILLRKEQPAVIILGHFSPEVQAQNGFAGPELLHNAVAQFYDVPHITTKGVMYETYLEQPQRTLVSLYTDSELANKEGHDLIADVLISYIMSQICEGWSTLLGHSYNVPSMDSISGESIGGTPVLFGGAGLRQNQVPGQSKEDGATEAEMSVTADPGLSVPPMRLNSRPGELEKFRESEPFCVAASDLVNPLPSSIFLGSGWHAYHPSKNSISEHHHYWYADQPTSRLRVPLRIGAGDVGIYYLQGPASKGFGTARCWVDDNVEGARKLDGTANVEEPIATLTMIDRFVSRGSHFVECVLDGELGGPATPFKILGM
;
A
#
# COMPACT_ATOMS: atom_id res chain seq x y z
N MET A 1 -33.22 -83.95 10.00
CA MET A 1 -32.79 -85.16 9.29
C MET A 1 -31.58 -84.77 8.44
N SER A 2 -30.47 -85.49 8.62
CA SER A 2 -29.19 -85.28 7.96
C SER A 2 -29.28 -85.46 6.44
N LEU A 3 -28.43 -84.76 5.67
CA LEU A 3 -27.43 -85.32 4.74
C LEU A 3 -27.06 -84.33 3.62
N ARG A 4 -25.76 -84.00 3.54
CA ARG A 4 -25.02 -83.52 2.34
C ARG A 4 -24.87 -84.70 1.34
N PRO A 5 -24.50 -84.56 0.02
CA PRO A 5 -23.37 -83.73 -0.49
C PRO A 5 -23.31 -83.26 -1.99
N ARG A 6 -22.27 -82.43 -2.26
CA ARG A 6 -21.35 -82.30 -3.43
C ARG A 6 -21.69 -81.57 -4.77
N ALA A 7 -20.91 -80.48 -5.01
CA ALA A 7 -20.07 -80.05 -6.18
C ALA A 7 -20.65 -80.04 -7.62
N HIS A 8 -20.40 -79.09 -8.55
CA HIS A 8 -19.22 -78.29 -8.93
C HIS A 8 -19.62 -77.05 -9.78
N GLY A 9 -18.72 -76.05 -9.89
CA GLY A 9 -18.66 -75.09 -11.03
C GLY A 9 -18.30 -73.66 -10.64
N GLY A 10 -17.02 -73.28 -10.75
CA GLY A 10 -16.50 -71.96 -10.37
C GLY A 10 -16.74 -70.87 -11.43
N ALA A 11 -17.01 -69.65 -10.95
CA ALA A 11 -17.01 -68.42 -11.73
C ALA A 11 -15.91 -67.50 -11.17
N ALA A 12 -15.02 -67.05 -12.07
CA ALA A 12 -13.95 -66.11 -11.77
C ALA A 12 -14.44 -64.67 -11.95
N SER A 13 -14.02 -63.79 -11.04
CA SER A 13 -14.36 -62.37 -10.96
C SER A 13 -13.78 -61.54 -12.13
N PRO A 14 -14.49 -60.50 -12.62
CA PRO A 14 -13.92 -59.50 -13.51
C PRO A 14 -13.15 -58.41 -12.74
N LEU A 15 -12.09 -57.92 -13.38
CA LEU A 15 -11.19 -56.85 -12.99
C LEU A 15 -11.87 -55.46 -12.98
N PRO A 16 -11.33 -54.49 -12.22
CA PRO A 16 -11.90 -53.14 -12.12
C PRO A 16 -11.62 -52.26 -13.35
N ILE A 17 -12.59 -51.39 -13.61
CA ILE A 17 -12.72 -50.45 -14.73
C ILE A 17 -11.93 -49.17 -14.42
N GLU A 18 -11.04 -48.76 -15.34
CA GLU A 18 -10.38 -47.44 -15.40
C GLU A 18 -11.38 -46.34 -15.80
N PRO A 19 -11.35 -45.15 -15.18
CA PRO A 19 -12.07 -43.98 -15.69
C PRO A 19 -11.22 -43.13 -16.66
N ASP A 20 -11.86 -42.79 -17.77
CA ASP A 20 -11.38 -42.09 -18.97
C ASP A 20 -10.72 -40.72 -18.73
N THR A 21 -9.66 -40.46 -19.50
CA THR A 21 -9.04 -39.13 -19.70
C THR A 21 -9.51 -38.52 -21.03
N PRO A 22 -9.92 -37.24 -21.08
CA PRO A 22 -10.13 -36.54 -22.35
C PRO A 22 -8.87 -35.75 -22.71
N MET A 23 -7.90 -36.42 -23.35
CA MET A 23 -6.70 -35.77 -23.91
C MET A 23 -6.49 -36.25 -25.36
N ALA A 24 -7.47 -35.95 -26.21
CA ALA A 24 -7.37 -36.23 -27.65
C ALA A 24 -8.38 -35.39 -28.46
N HIS A 25 -8.28 -34.06 -28.40
CA HIS A 25 -8.88 -33.17 -29.40
C HIS A 25 -8.17 -31.81 -29.41
N TYR A 26 -6.88 -31.77 -29.78
CA TYR A 26 -6.23 -30.51 -30.16
C TYR A 26 -4.94 -30.74 -30.97
N THR A 27 -5.05 -31.45 -32.10
CA THR A 27 -3.96 -31.51 -33.10
C THR A 27 -4.42 -31.37 -34.54
N ASP A 28 -5.63 -30.84 -34.79
CA ASP A 28 -6.17 -30.72 -36.16
C ASP A 28 -6.51 -29.27 -36.58
N ARG A 29 -5.82 -28.27 -36.01
CA ARG A 29 -6.04 -26.87 -36.40
C ARG A 29 -4.78 -26.00 -36.42
N MET A 30 -3.62 -26.60 -36.74
CA MET A 30 -2.37 -25.85 -36.92
C MET A 30 -1.63 -26.12 -38.24
N ASP A 31 -2.24 -26.88 -39.16
CA ASP A 31 -1.68 -27.15 -40.51
C ASP A 31 -2.41 -26.39 -41.65
N SER A 32 -3.32 -25.46 -41.33
CA SER A 32 -4.04 -24.66 -42.34
C SER A 32 -3.54 -23.22 -42.52
N LEU A 33 -2.45 -22.81 -41.85
CA LEU A 33 -1.97 -21.42 -41.88
C LEU A 33 -0.59 -21.21 -42.50
N LEU A 34 0.09 -22.25 -42.98
CA LEU A 34 1.42 -22.10 -43.59
C LEU A 34 1.54 -22.95 -44.86
N GLY A 35 1.13 -22.37 -45.99
CA GLY A 35 1.21 -23.01 -47.31
C GLY A 35 1.04 -22.08 -48.50
N GLY A 36 2.05 -21.24 -48.76
CA GLY A 36 2.59 -20.90 -50.08
C GLY A 36 1.76 -20.18 -51.16
N GLY A 37 2.30 -19.07 -51.69
CA GLY A 37 1.91 -18.55 -53.01
C GLY A 37 2.38 -17.12 -53.32
N SER A 38 3.54 -17.01 -53.98
CA SER A 38 4.05 -15.95 -54.88
C SER A 38 3.17 -14.71 -55.16
N ASP A 39 3.71 -13.50 -55.06
CA ASP A 39 4.21 -12.79 -56.25
C ASP A 39 4.92 -11.45 -55.96
N GLU A 40 5.81 -11.16 -56.88
CA GLU A 40 6.77 -10.09 -57.03
C GLU A 40 6.11 -8.78 -57.55
N LYS A 41 6.30 -7.62 -56.89
CA LYS A 41 6.57 -6.29 -57.51
C LYS A 41 6.52 -5.10 -56.53
N LEU A 42 7.46 -4.16 -56.78
CA LEU A 42 7.55 -2.74 -56.35
C LEU A 42 8.05 -2.49 -54.92
N ARG A 43 9.36 -2.35 -54.63
CA ARG A 43 10.27 -1.20 -54.92
C ARG A 43 9.65 0.19 -54.70
N ALA A 44 10.05 0.89 -53.62
CA ALA A 44 10.97 2.05 -53.65
C ALA A 44 10.85 2.97 -52.41
N ALA A 45 12.02 3.47 -51.96
CA ALA A 45 12.29 4.60 -51.04
C ALA A 45 11.88 4.40 -49.56
N SER A 46 12.68 4.68 -48.54
CA SER A 46 13.71 5.72 -48.40
C SER A 46 14.65 5.34 -47.23
N LEU A 47 15.96 5.34 -47.49
CA LEU A 47 17.04 5.26 -46.50
C LEU A 47 18.03 6.40 -46.80
N ALA A 48 18.70 6.86 -45.74
CA ALA A 48 19.88 7.74 -45.68
C ALA A 48 19.62 9.21 -45.32
N HIS A 49 20.00 9.56 -44.09
CA HIS A 49 20.69 10.82 -43.81
C HIS A 49 21.76 10.59 -42.73
N VAL A 50 23.00 10.44 -43.18
CA VAL A 50 24.23 10.71 -42.43
C VAL A 50 25.10 11.52 -43.39
N HIS A 51 25.54 12.71 -42.98
CA HIS A 51 26.73 13.31 -43.58
C HIS A 51 27.48 14.17 -42.56
N GLU A 52 28.73 13.75 -42.42
CA GLU A 52 29.89 14.32 -41.76
C GLU A 52 30.45 15.50 -42.56
N HIS A 53 31.04 16.50 -41.88
CA HIS A 53 32.03 17.38 -42.49
C HIS A 53 33.17 17.71 -41.52
N ALA A 54 34.37 17.49 -42.04
CA ALA A 54 35.66 17.56 -41.40
C ALA A 54 36.32 18.95 -41.48
N ALA A 55 37.45 19.03 -40.76
CA ALA A 55 38.36 20.13 -40.53
C ALA A 55 38.99 20.79 -41.78
N VAL A 56 39.39 22.05 -41.62
CA VAL A 56 40.58 22.66 -42.25
C VAL A 56 41.21 23.63 -41.23
N GLY A 57 42.51 23.51 -41.00
CA GLY A 57 43.30 24.51 -40.27
C GLY A 57 44.32 25.17 -41.18
N GLU A 58 44.80 26.37 -40.83
CA GLU A 58 46.19 26.76 -41.08
C GLU A 58 46.66 27.93 -40.20
N LYS A 59 47.98 27.95 -39.98
CA LYS A 59 48.82 28.71 -39.06
C LYS A 59 48.95 30.21 -39.42
N ARG A 60 49.36 31.06 -38.47
CA ARG A 60 50.76 31.57 -38.24
C ARG A 60 50.83 32.95 -37.54
N GLY A 61 51.77 33.08 -36.59
CA GLY A 61 52.44 34.33 -36.16
C GLY A 61 51.65 35.21 -35.17
N GLY A 62 52.17 35.76 -34.08
CA GLY A 62 53.54 36.03 -33.67
C GLY A 62 53.64 37.50 -33.20
N GLY A 63 54.08 37.73 -31.95
CA GLY A 63 54.83 38.94 -31.59
C GLY A 63 54.07 40.15 -31.02
N ALA A 64 54.31 40.41 -29.73
CA ALA A 64 54.82 41.66 -29.15
C ALA A 64 54.08 43.01 -29.34
N GLY A 65 53.91 43.69 -28.20
CA GLY A 65 54.46 45.05 -28.05
C GLY A 65 53.50 46.24 -28.10
N ALA A 66 53.22 46.79 -26.91
CA ALA A 66 53.10 48.21 -26.55
C ALA A 66 52.78 49.28 -27.61
N ARG A 67 51.77 50.12 -27.30
CA ARG A 67 51.73 51.61 -27.40
C ARG A 67 50.33 52.06 -26.96
N VAL A 68 50.15 52.69 -25.80
CA VAL A 68 50.27 54.15 -25.55
C VAL A 68 49.71 55.00 -26.68
N LEU A 69 48.55 55.62 -26.44
CA LEU A 69 48.23 56.95 -26.96
C LEU A 69 47.25 57.66 -26.01
N SER A 70 47.82 58.63 -25.30
CA SER A 70 47.12 59.73 -24.64
C SER A 70 46.44 60.63 -25.66
N LEU A 71 45.34 61.27 -25.30
CA LEU A 71 45.12 62.68 -25.64
C LEU A 71 44.18 63.36 -24.66
N LEU A 72 44.66 64.51 -24.20
CA LEU A 72 44.08 65.42 -23.21
C LEU A 72 42.83 66.15 -23.73
N GLY A 73 41.98 66.56 -22.79
CA GLY A 73 40.90 67.52 -23.00
C GLY A 73 40.39 68.12 -21.70
N VAL A 74 41.15 69.04 -21.11
CA VAL A 74 40.72 69.88 -19.98
C VAL A 74 39.66 70.87 -20.45
N ARG A 75 38.50 70.93 -19.77
CA ARG A 75 37.71 72.17 -19.68
C ARG A 75 37.16 72.38 -18.27
N ARG A 76 37.65 73.46 -17.67
CA ARG A 76 37.35 73.98 -16.33
C ARG A 76 35.90 74.49 -16.28
N GLY A 77 35.06 73.83 -15.48
CA GLY A 77 33.75 74.32 -15.06
C GLY A 77 33.74 74.54 -13.55
N ARG A 78 33.65 75.79 -13.13
CA ARG A 78 33.77 76.27 -11.75
C ARG A 78 32.46 76.00 -11.00
N GLY A 79 32.36 74.88 -10.28
CA GLY A 79 31.27 74.58 -9.35
C GLY A 79 31.75 74.68 -7.91
N ARG A 80 31.34 75.74 -7.19
CA ARG A 80 31.59 75.93 -5.75
C ARG A 80 30.83 74.85 -4.98
N PHE A 81 31.53 73.87 -4.40
CA PHE A 81 30.92 73.01 -3.38
C PHE A 81 30.71 73.83 -2.10
N GLY A 82 29.43 74.12 -1.81
CA GLY A 82 28.94 75.04 -0.79
C GLY A 82 29.03 74.51 0.64
N LEU A 83 30.22 74.15 1.11
CA LEU A 83 30.50 73.89 2.52
C LEU A 83 31.49 74.94 3.02
N SER A 84 31.12 75.64 4.10
CA SER A 84 32.00 76.67 4.68
C SER A 84 33.32 76.04 5.14
N GLN A 85 34.41 76.83 5.13
CA GLN A 85 35.74 76.35 5.51
C GLN A 85 35.78 75.79 6.96
N ARG A 86 34.86 76.25 7.82
CA ARG A 86 34.65 75.73 9.18
C ARG A 86 33.97 74.36 9.20
N ALA A 87 33.05 74.09 8.27
CA ALA A 87 32.42 72.78 8.13
C ALA A 87 33.40 71.72 7.64
N TRP A 88 34.30 72.07 6.71
CA TRP A 88 35.39 71.18 6.29
C TRP A 88 36.37 70.88 7.41
N LEU A 89 36.75 71.88 8.22
CA LEU A 89 37.58 71.67 9.41
C LEU A 89 36.91 70.75 10.43
N ALA A 90 35.63 70.98 10.74
CA ALA A 90 34.88 70.11 11.65
C ALA A 90 34.81 68.66 11.12
N LEU A 91 34.57 68.47 9.83
CA LEU A 91 34.52 67.15 9.22
C LEU A 91 35.88 66.44 9.27
N THR A 92 36.97 67.17 9.03
CA THR A 92 38.34 66.61 9.15
C THR A 92 38.71 66.26 10.59
N VAL A 93 38.26 67.04 11.57
CA VAL A 93 38.48 66.75 12.99
C VAL A 93 37.66 65.54 13.42
N VAL A 94 36.41 65.41 12.99
CA VAL A 94 35.56 64.26 13.32
C VAL A 94 36.10 62.98 12.67
N VAL A 95 36.46 63.02 11.39
CA VAL A 95 37.06 61.86 10.70
C VAL A 95 38.42 61.51 11.31
N GLY A 96 39.24 62.51 11.64
CA GLY A 96 40.51 62.32 12.35
C GLY A 96 40.33 61.71 13.73
N PHE A 97 39.33 62.16 14.49
CA PHE A 97 38.99 61.60 15.81
C PHE A 97 38.52 60.16 15.70
N VAL A 98 37.67 59.82 14.73
CA VAL A 98 37.21 58.44 14.50
C VAL A 98 38.38 57.51 14.14
N LEU A 99 39.27 57.96 13.25
CA LEU A 99 40.48 57.20 12.89
C LEU A 99 41.44 57.06 14.08
N PHE A 100 41.59 58.10 14.89
CA PHE A 100 42.44 58.08 16.08
C PHE A 100 41.87 57.17 17.19
N THR A 101 40.54 57.17 17.39
CA THR A 101 39.88 56.22 18.30
C THR A 101 40.03 54.77 17.83
N LYS A 102 39.99 54.52 16.52
CA LYS A 102 40.28 53.19 15.93
C LYS A 102 41.74 52.76 16.08
N LEU A 103 42.67 53.72 16.17
CA LEU A 103 44.10 53.48 16.35
C LEU A 103 44.51 53.27 17.81
N ILE A 104 43.78 53.86 18.77
CA ILE A 104 44.10 53.75 20.22
C ILE A 104 43.30 52.64 20.90
N MET A 105 42.08 52.34 20.44
CA MET A 105 41.29 51.21 20.95
C MET A 105 41.50 49.96 20.09
N THR A 106 42.75 49.50 19.95
CA THR A 106 43.02 48.11 19.58
C THR A 106 42.94 47.25 20.83
N ASN A 107 41.74 47.12 21.38
CA ASN A 107 41.41 46.02 22.29
C ASN A 107 40.43 45.09 21.56
N ASP A 108 40.90 44.56 20.43
CA ASP A 108 40.43 43.25 20.00
C ASP A 108 41.07 42.24 20.94
N THR A 109 40.46 42.02 22.11
CA THR A 109 40.52 40.71 22.74
C THR A 109 39.68 39.76 21.88
N HIS A 110 40.11 39.53 20.64
CA HIS A 110 39.84 38.26 20.00
C HIS A 110 40.62 37.25 20.81
N THR A 111 39.94 36.56 21.72
CA THR A 111 40.36 35.24 22.17
C THR A 111 40.48 34.41 20.91
N HIS A 112 41.68 34.39 20.32
CA HIS A 112 42.07 33.33 19.41
C HIS A 112 42.00 32.07 20.26
N HIS A 113 40.87 31.37 20.19
CA HIS A 113 40.89 29.94 20.40
C HIS A 113 41.86 29.41 19.35
N THR A 114 43.12 29.24 19.75
CA THR A 114 44.07 28.43 19.02
C THR A 114 43.47 27.03 19.04
N HIS A 115 42.62 26.74 18.07
CA HIS A 115 42.26 25.36 17.77
C HIS A 115 43.57 24.70 17.38
N ASP A 116 44.07 23.85 18.28
CA ASP A 116 45.22 23.02 18.03
C ASP A 116 44.89 22.17 16.79
N PRO A 117 45.57 22.39 15.64
CA PRO A 117 45.24 21.68 14.40
C PRO A 117 45.53 20.19 14.51
N THR A 118 46.16 19.73 15.60
CA THR A 118 46.35 18.30 15.89
C THR A 118 45.03 17.55 16.16
N PHE A 119 43.92 18.27 16.42
CA PHE A 119 42.59 17.67 16.57
C PHE A 119 41.67 17.85 15.36
N ILE A 120 42.15 18.50 14.29
CA ILE A 120 41.39 18.61 13.04
C ILE A 120 41.70 17.38 12.21
N ILE A 121 40.86 16.35 12.34
CA ILE A 121 40.93 15.16 11.49
C ILE A 121 40.34 15.55 10.13
N PRO A 122 41.13 15.58 9.03
CA PRO A 122 40.57 15.78 7.71
C PRO A 122 39.65 14.60 7.39
N ARG A 123 38.33 14.84 7.35
CA ARG A 123 37.39 13.87 6.78
C ARG A 123 37.56 13.88 5.27
N ASP A 124 38.01 12.76 4.73
CA ASP A 124 38.09 12.57 3.28
C ASP A 124 36.68 12.31 2.74
N TYR A 125 36.03 13.38 2.26
CA TYR A 125 34.68 13.33 1.68
C TYR A 125 34.63 12.59 0.32
N LEU A 126 35.79 12.21 -0.25
CA LEU A 126 35.87 11.40 -1.47
C LEU A 126 36.00 9.91 -1.15
N ASN A 127 36.24 9.56 0.11
CA ASN A 127 36.32 8.17 0.53
C ASN A 127 34.95 7.66 1.02
N ASN A 128 34.13 7.18 0.08
CA ASN A 128 32.84 6.53 0.35
C ASN A 128 32.93 5.28 1.26
N SER A 129 34.14 4.78 1.59
CA SER A 129 34.32 3.69 2.55
C SER A 129 34.34 4.16 4.03
N ALA A 130 34.39 5.48 4.26
CA ALA A 130 34.37 6.10 5.59
C ALA A 130 33.01 6.71 5.97
N THR A 131 31.93 6.31 5.29
CA THR A 131 30.57 6.58 5.75
C THR A 131 30.36 5.86 7.09
N ASP A 132 29.88 6.58 8.11
CA ASP A 132 29.50 5.97 9.37
C ASP A 132 28.54 4.80 9.08
N ARG A 133 28.96 3.57 9.43
CA ARG A 133 28.18 2.37 9.13
C ARG A 133 26.78 2.55 9.71
N ALA A 134 25.76 2.22 8.92
CA ALA A 134 24.40 2.20 9.42
C ALA A 134 24.34 1.31 10.67
N PRO A 135 23.56 1.68 11.70
CA PRO A 135 23.46 0.92 12.95
C PRO A 135 22.70 -0.40 12.79
N PHE A 136 22.44 -0.81 11.55
CA PHE A 136 21.69 -2.00 11.18
C PHE A 136 22.65 -3.01 10.53
N ASP A 137 22.77 -4.20 11.11
CA ASP A 137 23.70 -5.24 10.66
C ASP A 137 23.42 -5.70 9.22
N PHE A 138 22.18 -5.55 8.77
CA PHE A 138 21.75 -5.91 7.43
C PHE A 138 22.00 -4.84 6.36
N CYS A 139 22.54 -3.67 6.72
CA CYS A 139 22.88 -2.63 5.76
C CYS A 139 24.38 -2.74 5.36
N PRO A 140 24.72 -2.70 4.06
CA PRO A 140 23.83 -2.58 2.91
C PRO A 140 23.06 -3.88 2.62
N VAL A 141 21.85 -3.74 2.08
CA VAL A 141 20.98 -4.86 1.65
C VAL A 141 21.74 -5.77 0.69
N PHE A 142 21.50 -7.08 0.77
CA PHE A 142 22.22 -8.11 0.01
C PHE A 142 23.73 -8.18 0.30
N GLY A 143 24.20 -7.46 1.33
CA GLY A 143 25.55 -7.57 1.85
C GLY A 143 25.74 -8.83 2.69
N PRO A 144 26.96 -9.06 3.23
CA PRO A 144 27.28 -10.24 4.01
C PRO A 144 26.51 -10.36 5.34
N GLY A 145 25.92 -9.26 5.84
CA GLY A 145 25.07 -9.26 7.04
C GLY A 145 23.60 -9.53 6.77
N ASP A 146 23.18 -9.63 5.50
CA ASP A 146 21.80 -9.89 5.11
C ASP A 146 21.53 -11.41 5.09
N ALA A 147 21.08 -11.94 6.23
CA ALA A 147 20.77 -13.35 6.40
C ALA A 147 19.59 -13.82 5.52
N ILE A 148 18.65 -12.93 5.18
CA ILE A 148 17.50 -13.27 4.35
C ILE A 148 17.94 -13.41 2.90
N ALA A 149 18.76 -12.49 2.40
CA ALA A 149 19.37 -12.60 1.08
C ALA A 149 20.23 -13.86 0.94
N ALA A 150 21.00 -14.21 1.98
CA ALA A 150 21.80 -15.43 1.99
C ALA A 150 20.93 -16.71 1.93
N ARG A 151 19.72 -16.67 2.50
CA ARG A 151 18.78 -17.80 2.50
C ARG A 151 17.94 -17.89 1.22
N ARG A 152 17.40 -16.77 0.74
CA ARG A 152 16.39 -16.71 -0.32
C ARG A 152 16.94 -16.36 -1.69
N GLY A 153 18.15 -15.81 -1.74
CA GLY A 153 18.78 -15.33 -2.97
C GLY A 153 18.42 -13.89 -3.32
N GLN A 154 19.39 -13.14 -3.84
CA GLN A 154 19.23 -11.73 -4.16
C GLN A 154 18.30 -11.51 -5.36
N PHE A 155 18.41 -12.32 -6.41
CA PHE A 155 17.65 -12.12 -7.65
C PHE A 155 16.17 -12.40 -7.45
N GLU A 156 15.87 -13.40 -6.63
CA GLU A 156 14.56 -13.84 -6.19
C GLU A 156 13.86 -12.74 -5.37
N LEU A 157 14.57 -12.16 -4.40
CA LEU A 157 14.07 -11.03 -3.60
C LEU A 157 13.97 -9.72 -4.38
N LEU A 158 14.66 -9.58 -5.51
CA LEU A 158 14.44 -8.46 -6.43
C LEU A 158 13.22 -8.71 -7.32
N ARG A 159 13.01 -9.95 -7.77
CA ARG A 159 11.81 -10.37 -8.54
C ARG A 159 10.52 -10.29 -7.71
N SER A 160 10.59 -10.31 -6.38
CA SER A 160 9.43 -10.16 -5.50
C SER A 160 8.81 -8.75 -5.54
N ARG A 161 9.47 -7.75 -6.13
CA ARG A 161 9.06 -6.35 -6.10
C ARG A 161 8.32 -6.00 -7.40
N LEU A 162 6.98 -6.06 -7.40
CA LEU A 162 6.17 -5.77 -8.59
C LEU A 162 6.10 -4.27 -8.87
N HIS A 163 5.86 -3.49 -7.82
CA HIS A 163 5.86 -2.04 -7.86
C HIS A 163 6.34 -1.51 -6.51
N LEU A 164 7.25 -0.54 -6.49
CA LEU A 164 7.77 0.03 -5.23
C LEU A 164 7.20 1.41 -4.93
N GLY A 165 6.70 2.12 -5.95
CA GLY A 165 6.31 3.51 -5.83
C GLY A 165 7.46 4.41 -5.39
N THR A 166 7.12 5.57 -4.84
CA THR A 166 8.06 6.52 -4.22
C THR A 166 8.48 6.11 -2.81
N GLY A 167 7.71 5.23 -2.16
CA GLY A 167 7.95 4.82 -0.78
C GLY A 167 7.73 5.92 0.27
N ASN A 168 7.23 7.11 -0.09
CA ASN A 168 7.15 8.27 0.79
C ASN A 168 6.43 7.97 2.12
N ARG A 169 5.27 7.31 2.07
CA ARG A 169 4.52 6.94 3.28
C ARG A 169 5.28 5.94 4.16
N VAL A 170 5.93 4.94 3.55
CA VAL A 170 6.76 3.95 4.27
C VAL A 170 7.95 4.64 4.92
N GLN A 171 8.63 5.52 4.19
CA GLN A 171 9.76 6.30 4.69
C GLN A 171 9.36 7.21 5.87
N ARG A 172 8.16 7.80 5.86
CA ARG A 172 7.63 8.55 7.01
C ARG A 172 7.45 7.66 8.24
N VAL A 173 6.91 6.44 8.09
CA VAL A 173 6.78 5.46 9.19
C VAL A 173 8.16 5.08 9.73
N LEU A 174 9.13 4.84 8.84
CA LEU A 174 10.50 4.51 9.24
C LEU A 174 11.19 5.66 9.97
N ARG A 175 11.01 6.91 9.54
CA ARG A 175 11.53 8.08 10.27
C ARG A 175 10.91 8.21 11.66
N LYS A 176 9.60 7.96 11.78
CA LYS A 176 8.90 7.89 13.08
C LYS A 176 9.54 6.81 13.96
N ALA A 177 9.76 5.61 13.43
CA ALA A 177 10.39 4.51 14.16
C ALA A 177 11.84 4.82 14.58
N MET A 178 12.65 5.39 13.67
CA MET A 178 14.04 5.81 13.93
C MET A 178 14.15 6.89 15.01
N SER A 179 13.11 7.72 15.19
CA SER A 179 13.03 8.70 16.27
C SER A 179 12.66 8.10 17.64
N GLY A 180 12.45 6.78 17.71
CA GLY A 180 12.05 6.07 18.92
C GLY A 180 10.58 6.22 19.30
N MET A 181 9.73 6.67 18.36
CA MET A 181 8.28 6.74 18.58
C MET A 181 7.61 5.37 18.33
N PRO A 182 6.52 5.04 19.05
CA PRO A 182 5.77 3.80 18.84
C PRO A 182 5.15 3.72 17.45
N ILE A 183 5.06 2.49 16.94
CA ILE A 183 4.47 2.17 15.64
C ILE A 183 3.36 1.15 15.81
N THR A 184 2.18 1.48 15.26
CA THR A 184 1.06 0.55 15.16
C THR A 184 1.03 -0.04 13.76
N ILE A 185 1.20 -1.36 13.67
CA ILE A 185 1.16 -2.15 12.44
C ILE A 185 -0.19 -2.86 12.39
N SER A 186 -0.92 -2.70 11.30
CA SER A 186 -2.19 -3.39 11.05
C SER A 186 -2.11 -4.23 9.80
N VAL A 187 -2.80 -5.36 9.79
CA VAL A 187 -2.82 -6.28 8.64
C VAL A 187 -4.26 -6.67 8.34
N LEU A 188 -4.65 -6.56 7.07
CA LEU A 188 -5.94 -7.02 6.55
C LEU A 188 -5.69 -8.04 5.44
N GLY A 189 -6.48 -9.10 5.43
CA GLY A 189 -6.38 -10.15 4.44
C GLY A 189 -7.35 -11.29 4.70
N GLY A 190 -7.22 -12.34 3.91
CA GLY A 190 -8.04 -13.54 4.02
C GLY A 190 -7.49 -14.59 4.99
N SER A 191 -7.69 -15.87 4.64
CA SER A 191 -7.39 -17.03 5.50
C SER A 191 -5.90 -17.17 5.85
N VAL A 192 -5.00 -16.87 4.92
CA VAL A 192 -3.54 -16.91 5.17
C VAL A 192 -3.18 -15.85 6.20
N THR A 193 -3.61 -14.61 6.01
CA THR A 193 -3.40 -13.55 7.02
C THR A 193 -4.09 -13.84 8.35
N ALA A 194 -5.21 -14.56 8.35
CA ALA A 194 -5.86 -15.09 9.55
C ALA A 194 -5.13 -16.30 10.17
N CYS A 195 -3.89 -16.57 9.75
CA CYS A 195 -2.96 -17.56 10.28
C CYS A 195 -3.39 -19.02 10.10
N GLN A 196 -4.27 -19.27 9.13
CA GLN A 196 -4.69 -20.62 8.82
C GLN A 196 -3.54 -21.41 8.20
N GLY A 197 -3.21 -22.58 8.77
CA GLY A 197 -2.03 -23.36 8.37
C GLY A 197 -0.73 -23.00 9.12
N ALA A 198 -0.75 -21.95 9.96
CA ALA A 198 0.37 -21.55 10.80
C ALA A 198 -0.07 -21.18 12.24
N GLY A 199 -0.79 -22.10 12.89
CA GLY A 199 -1.21 -21.98 14.28
C GLY A 199 -2.69 -21.65 14.47
N ASP A 200 -3.40 -21.28 13.40
CA ASP A 200 -4.84 -21.05 13.33
C ASP A 200 -5.39 -20.00 14.33
N ASP A 201 -4.51 -19.12 14.82
CA ASP A 201 -4.80 -18.01 15.72
C ASP A 201 -4.15 -16.72 15.17
N LEU A 202 -4.87 -15.60 15.25
CA LEU A 202 -4.44 -14.29 14.73
C LEU A 202 -3.14 -13.77 15.36
N VAL A 203 -2.79 -14.29 16.55
CA VAL A 203 -1.57 -13.96 17.29
C VAL A 203 -0.53 -15.08 17.28
N ALA A 204 -0.70 -16.10 16.44
CA ALA A 204 0.22 -17.23 16.39
C ALA A 204 1.64 -16.79 15.98
N PRO A 205 2.69 -17.21 16.71
CA PRO A 205 4.06 -16.75 16.46
C PRO A 205 4.65 -17.29 15.15
N GLU A 206 4.14 -18.40 14.63
CA GLU A 206 4.60 -18.95 13.35
C GLU A 206 3.98 -18.23 12.13
N CYS A 207 2.96 -17.40 12.36
CA CYS A 207 2.27 -16.66 11.32
C CYS A 207 3.05 -15.41 10.89
N TYR A 208 2.97 -15.07 9.60
CA TYR A 208 3.78 -14.02 9.01
C TYR A 208 3.60 -12.62 9.66
N PRO A 209 2.39 -12.18 10.08
CA PRO A 209 2.22 -10.88 10.73
C PRO A 209 2.98 -10.82 12.06
N HIS A 210 2.94 -11.90 12.86
CA HIS A 210 3.64 -11.97 14.14
C HIS A 210 5.16 -12.03 13.93
N ARG A 211 5.63 -12.84 12.98
CA ARG A 211 7.06 -12.91 12.61
C ARG A 211 7.61 -11.55 12.17
N PHE A 212 6.85 -10.82 11.35
CA PHE A 212 7.21 -9.48 10.93
C PHE A 212 7.25 -8.51 12.13
N TYR A 213 6.26 -8.59 13.02
CA TYR A 213 6.21 -7.77 14.23
C TYR A 213 7.34 -8.07 15.22
N ASP A 214 7.70 -9.33 15.41
CA ASP A 214 8.83 -9.72 16.24
C ASP A 214 10.14 -9.18 15.66
N TRP A 215 10.36 -9.37 14.36
CA TRP A 215 11.50 -8.78 13.66
C TRP A 215 11.52 -7.26 13.81
N TRP A 216 10.38 -6.58 13.63
CA TRP A 216 10.27 -5.14 13.80
C TRP A 216 10.74 -4.68 15.19
N ASN A 217 10.34 -5.40 16.24
CA ASN A 217 10.75 -5.09 17.61
C ASN A 217 12.23 -5.38 17.90
N THR A 218 12.90 -6.23 17.10
CA THR A 218 14.36 -6.35 17.17
C THR A 218 15.08 -5.13 16.60
N VAL A 219 14.49 -4.46 15.60
CA VAL A 219 15.08 -3.31 14.90
C VAL A 219 14.71 -1.99 15.57
N PHE A 220 13.45 -1.81 15.94
CA PHE A 220 12.89 -0.61 16.57
C PHE A 220 12.17 -0.96 17.88
N PRO A 221 12.91 -1.33 18.94
CA PRO A 221 12.32 -1.76 20.19
C PRO A 221 11.57 -0.60 20.88
N HIS A 222 10.28 -0.78 21.12
CA HIS A 222 9.46 0.16 21.88
C HIS A 222 8.31 -0.58 22.58
N PRO A 223 8.03 -0.32 23.88
CA PRO A 223 7.04 -1.07 24.66
C PRO A 223 5.60 -0.88 24.19
N ASN A 224 5.31 0.23 23.49
CA ASN A 224 3.99 0.54 22.93
C ASN A 224 3.92 0.33 21.41
N ASN A 225 4.82 -0.46 20.82
CA ASN A 225 4.54 -0.97 19.48
C ASN A 225 3.32 -1.90 19.56
N GLU A 226 2.49 -1.92 18.52
CA GLU A 226 1.26 -2.70 18.50
C GLU A 226 1.08 -3.40 17.15
N LEU A 227 0.61 -4.64 17.19
CA LEU A 227 0.16 -5.40 16.02
C LEU A 227 -1.35 -5.60 16.11
N THR A 228 -2.09 -5.16 15.10
CA THR A 228 -3.51 -5.46 14.93
C THR A 228 -3.70 -6.33 13.69
N ASN A 229 -3.98 -7.63 13.89
CA ASN A 229 -4.37 -8.53 12.81
C ASN A 229 -5.90 -8.50 12.66
N GLY A 230 -6.39 -7.78 11.67
CA GLY A 230 -7.82 -7.62 11.35
C GLY A 230 -8.30 -8.55 10.25
N ALA A 231 -7.58 -9.65 9.97
CA ALA A 231 -7.95 -10.58 8.92
C ALA A 231 -9.17 -11.43 9.28
N VAL A 232 -9.94 -11.77 8.25
CA VAL A 232 -11.12 -12.62 8.36
C VAL A 232 -10.98 -13.77 7.36
N LYS A 233 -11.16 -15.00 7.83
CA LYS A 233 -11.08 -16.19 6.97
C LYS A 233 -12.07 -16.09 5.81
N ARG A 234 -11.68 -16.57 4.63
CA ARG A 234 -12.52 -16.64 3.42
C ARG A 234 -13.24 -15.33 3.09
N THR A 235 -12.55 -14.20 3.24
CA THR A 235 -13.12 -12.87 3.06
C THR A 235 -12.20 -12.05 2.16
N ASP A 236 -12.79 -11.49 1.10
CA ASP A 236 -12.09 -10.81 0.01
C ASP A 236 -12.10 -9.27 0.18
N SER A 237 -11.47 -8.56 -0.76
CA SER A 237 -11.44 -7.09 -0.72
C SER A 237 -12.82 -6.46 -0.90
N ALA A 238 -13.81 -7.15 -1.49
CA ALA A 238 -15.16 -6.64 -1.66
C ALA A 238 -15.84 -6.36 -0.31
N TYR A 239 -15.59 -7.21 0.70
CA TYR A 239 -16.02 -6.92 2.07
C TYR A 239 -15.21 -5.78 2.72
N PHE A 240 -13.88 -5.87 2.66
CA PHE A 240 -13.02 -4.89 3.36
C PHE A 240 -13.14 -3.48 2.77
N ALA A 241 -13.46 -3.34 1.49
CA ALA A 241 -13.71 -2.06 0.82
C ALA A 241 -14.75 -1.20 1.57
N TYR A 242 -15.73 -1.84 2.22
CA TYR A 242 -16.78 -1.17 2.99
C TYR A 242 -16.58 -1.30 4.51
N CYS A 243 -16.03 -2.41 4.97
CA CYS A 243 -15.99 -2.77 6.40
C CYS A 243 -14.60 -2.66 7.04
N SER A 244 -13.57 -2.19 6.34
CA SER A 244 -12.19 -2.10 6.87
C SER A 244 -12.05 -1.31 8.16
N SER A 245 -12.91 -0.31 8.40
CA SER A 245 -12.91 0.47 9.64
C SER A 245 -13.16 -0.38 10.90
N HIS A 246 -13.86 -1.52 10.76
CA HIS A 246 -14.13 -2.43 11.87
C HIS A 246 -12.94 -3.33 12.20
N HIS A 247 -11.98 -3.43 11.28
CA HIS A 247 -10.81 -4.31 11.38
C HIS A 247 -9.51 -3.56 11.60
N LEU A 248 -9.57 -2.23 11.60
CA LEU A 248 -8.44 -1.36 11.87
C LEU A 248 -8.68 -0.59 13.18
N PRO A 249 -7.63 -0.36 13.98
CA PRO A 249 -7.75 0.52 15.13
C PRO A 249 -8.00 1.97 14.68
N ASP A 250 -8.39 2.83 15.62
CA ASP A 250 -8.61 4.26 15.34
C ASP A 250 -7.36 4.96 14.77
N ARG A 251 -6.17 4.47 15.10
CA ARG A 251 -4.89 4.98 14.60
C ARG A 251 -3.99 3.81 14.20
N THR A 252 -3.48 3.86 12.98
CA THR A 252 -2.50 2.91 12.46
C THR A 252 -1.45 3.65 11.64
N ASP A 253 -0.19 3.23 11.71
CA ASP A 253 0.90 3.86 10.97
C ASP A 253 1.19 3.11 9.67
N LEU A 254 1.07 1.78 9.70
CA LEU A 254 1.36 0.88 8.58
C LEU A 254 0.23 -0.15 8.45
N VAL A 255 -0.36 -0.24 7.26
CA VAL A 255 -1.37 -1.24 6.92
C VAL A 255 -0.84 -2.16 5.81
N ILE A 256 -0.83 -3.46 6.06
CA ILE A 256 -0.48 -4.49 5.08
C ILE A 256 -1.78 -5.11 4.55
N LEU A 257 -1.91 -5.19 3.23
CA LEU A 257 -3.07 -5.75 2.54
C LEU A 257 -2.66 -7.01 1.77
N GLU A 258 -3.28 -8.15 2.08
CA GLU A 258 -2.97 -9.45 1.49
C GLU A 258 -4.24 -10.09 0.94
N PHE A 259 -4.46 -9.95 -0.38
CA PHE A 259 -5.67 -10.40 -1.07
C PHE A 259 -5.41 -11.09 -2.41
N ASP A 260 -4.14 -11.21 -2.86
CA ASP A 260 -3.77 -11.73 -4.19
C ASP A 260 -4.25 -13.17 -4.44
N THR A 261 -4.50 -13.95 -3.39
CA THR A 261 -5.02 -15.32 -3.53
C THR A 261 -6.48 -15.49 -3.13
N VAL A 262 -7.15 -14.41 -2.72
CA VAL A 262 -8.53 -14.44 -2.23
C VAL A 262 -9.46 -13.78 -3.24
N ASP A 263 -9.04 -12.65 -3.79
CA ASP A 263 -9.81 -11.93 -4.80
C ASP A 263 -9.81 -12.72 -6.12
N PRO A 264 -10.94 -12.87 -6.82
CA PRO A 264 -10.98 -13.38 -8.17
C PRO A 264 -10.40 -12.37 -9.16
N ASN A 265 -9.94 -12.90 -10.29
CA ASN A 265 -9.37 -12.11 -11.38
C ASN A 265 -10.47 -11.49 -12.27
N ASP A 266 -11.28 -10.61 -11.68
CA ASP A 266 -12.42 -9.95 -12.34
C ASP A 266 -12.36 -8.42 -12.14
N GLN A 267 -12.88 -7.66 -13.11
CA GLN A 267 -12.82 -6.20 -13.12
C GLN A 267 -13.61 -5.55 -11.97
N ASP A 268 -14.63 -6.21 -11.41
CA ASP A 268 -15.36 -5.67 -10.26
C ASP A 268 -14.44 -5.61 -9.01
N TRP A 269 -13.52 -6.57 -8.85
CA TRP A 269 -12.55 -6.58 -7.75
C TRP A 269 -11.46 -5.54 -7.89
N LEU A 270 -11.14 -5.10 -9.11
CA LEU A 270 -10.32 -3.90 -9.30
C LEU A 270 -10.96 -2.68 -8.61
N GLY A 271 -12.28 -2.53 -8.76
CA GLY A 271 -13.05 -1.44 -8.14
C GLY A 271 -13.17 -1.56 -6.62
N HIS A 272 -13.32 -2.79 -6.11
CA HIS A 272 -13.36 -3.06 -4.66
C HIS A 272 -12.00 -2.84 -3.99
N PHE A 273 -10.95 -3.42 -4.54
CA PHE A 273 -9.60 -3.28 -4.02
C PHE A 273 -9.12 -1.83 -4.06
N GLU A 274 -9.43 -1.09 -5.15
CA GLU A 274 -9.21 0.35 -5.20
C GLU A 274 -9.91 1.08 -4.04
N LEU A 275 -11.19 0.80 -3.80
CA LEU A 275 -11.97 1.47 -2.77
C LEU A 275 -11.38 1.20 -1.38
N LEU A 276 -10.94 -0.03 -1.12
CA LEU A 276 -10.20 -0.39 0.09
C LEU A 276 -8.93 0.43 0.25
N VAL A 277 -8.02 0.41 -0.73
CA VAL A 277 -6.76 1.16 -0.68
C VAL A 277 -7.00 2.65 -0.48
N ARG A 278 -7.92 3.24 -1.26
CA ARG A 278 -8.25 4.66 -1.20
C ARG A 278 -8.81 5.06 0.16
N SER A 279 -9.76 4.29 0.70
CA SER A 279 -10.38 4.57 2.00
C SER A 279 -9.35 4.57 3.14
N ILE A 280 -8.35 3.67 3.09
CA ILE A 280 -7.26 3.63 4.06
C ILE A 280 -6.32 4.84 3.91
N LEU A 281 -5.93 5.19 2.67
CA LEU A 281 -5.02 6.30 2.41
C LEU A 281 -5.60 7.67 2.80
N LEU A 282 -6.92 7.82 2.73
CA LEU A 282 -7.69 9.03 3.09
C LEU A 282 -7.96 9.19 4.59
N ARG A 283 -7.60 8.20 5.42
CA ARG A 283 -7.72 8.32 6.88
C ARG A 283 -6.89 9.51 7.38
N LYS A 284 -7.30 10.08 8.52
CA LYS A 284 -6.74 11.35 9.05
C LYS A 284 -5.25 11.25 9.36
N GLU A 285 -4.81 10.10 9.84
CA GLU A 285 -3.44 9.75 10.15
C GLU A 285 -2.61 9.39 8.91
N GLN A 286 -3.25 9.29 7.74
CA GLN A 286 -2.64 9.00 6.45
C GLN A 286 -1.68 7.80 6.52
N PRO A 287 -2.11 6.59 6.89
CA PRO A 287 -1.21 5.46 7.08
C PRO A 287 -0.39 5.11 5.82
N ALA A 288 0.75 4.45 6.00
CA ALA A 288 1.42 3.75 4.91
C ALA A 288 0.66 2.48 4.57
N VAL A 289 0.56 2.16 3.28
CA VAL A 289 -0.04 0.91 2.81
C VAL A 289 1.04 0.10 2.11
N ILE A 290 1.03 -1.22 2.29
CA ILE A 290 1.83 -2.17 1.51
C ILE A 290 0.89 -3.27 1.03
N ILE A 291 0.90 -3.54 -0.27
CA ILE A 291 0.21 -4.69 -0.84
C ILE A 291 1.19 -5.86 -0.82
N LEU A 292 0.79 -6.93 -0.14
CA LEU A 292 1.58 -8.15 0.01
C LEU A 292 0.88 -9.29 -0.71
N GLY A 293 1.54 -9.81 -1.73
CA GLY A 293 1.06 -10.91 -2.53
C GLY A 293 1.50 -12.25 -2.00
N HIS A 294 0.56 -13.04 -1.54
CA HIS A 294 0.74 -14.47 -1.35
C HIS A 294 0.68 -15.18 -2.72
N PHE A 295 1.41 -16.29 -2.89
CA PHE A 295 1.35 -17.13 -4.08
C PHE A 295 0.58 -18.40 -3.75
N SER A 296 -0.48 -18.72 -4.49
CA SER A 296 -1.24 -19.96 -4.34
C SER A 296 -1.10 -20.82 -5.60
N PRO A 297 -0.64 -22.09 -5.49
CA PRO A 297 -0.67 -23.06 -6.58
C PRO A 297 -2.04 -23.24 -7.23
N GLU A 298 -3.12 -23.15 -6.45
CA GLU A 298 -4.49 -23.25 -6.95
C GLU A 298 -4.87 -22.04 -7.81
N VAL A 299 -4.63 -20.83 -7.31
CA VAL A 299 -4.91 -19.59 -8.05
C VAL A 299 -4.08 -19.52 -9.32
N GLN A 300 -2.83 -20.02 -9.27
CA GLN A 300 -1.96 -20.18 -10.44
C GLN A 300 -2.51 -21.20 -11.44
N ALA A 301 -3.10 -22.31 -10.99
CA ALA A 301 -3.71 -23.29 -11.88
C ALA A 301 -4.95 -22.73 -12.59
N GLN A 302 -5.71 -21.88 -11.90
CA GLN A 302 -6.91 -21.25 -12.44
C GLN A 302 -6.61 -20.11 -13.43
N ASN A 303 -5.62 -19.25 -13.12
CA ASN A 303 -5.37 -18.01 -13.88
C ASN A 303 -4.08 -18.03 -14.71
N GLY A 304 -3.22 -19.03 -14.53
CA GLY A 304 -1.85 -18.99 -15.04
C GLY A 304 -1.02 -17.90 -14.36
N PHE A 305 -0.01 -17.38 -15.06
CA PHE A 305 0.89 -16.37 -14.49
C PHE A 305 0.22 -15.01 -14.25
N ALA A 306 -0.92 -14.75 -14.87
CA ALA A 306 -1.61 -13.46 -14.86
C ALA A 306 -2.84 -13.51 -13.94
N GLY A 307 -2.61 -13.56 -12.62
CA GLY A 307 -3.67 -13.67 -11.63
C GLY A 307 -4.20 -12.33 -11.11
N PRO A 308 -4.96 -12.37 -9.99
CA PRO A 308 -5.53 -11.20 -9.32
C PRO A 308 -4.48 -10.13 -8.96
N GLU A 309 -3.23 -10.54 -8.75
CA GLU A 309 -2.11 -9.62 -8.48
C GLU A 309 -1.95 -8.54 -9.56
N LEU A 310 -2.37 -8.79 -10.80
CA LEU A 310 -2.33 -7.78 -11.86
C LEU A 310 -3.30 -6.62 -11.61
N LEU A 311 -4.49 -6.93 -11.09
CA LEU A 311 -5.50 -5.92 -10.74
C LEU A 311 -4.99 -5.09 -9.56
N HIS A 312 -4.43 -5.76 -8.54
CA HIS A 312 -3.87 -5.08 -7.38
C HIS A 312 -2.66 -4.22 -7.75
N ASN A 313 -1.82 -4.68 -8.67
CA ASN A 313 -0.67 -3.90 -9.16
C ASN A 313 -1.09 -2.66 -9.96
N ALA A 314 -2.23 -2.69 -10.67
CA ALA A 314 -2.77 -1.50 -11.32
C ALA A 314 -3.19 -0.44 -10.30
N VAL A 315 -3.83 -0.86 -9.21
CA VAL A 315 -4.15 0.02 -8.07
C VAL A 315 -2.88 0.53 -7.39
N ALA A 316 -1.89 -0.35 -7.16
CA ALA A 316 -0.59 -0.02 -6.58
C ALA A 316 0.09 1.13 -7.33
N GLN A 317 0.16 1.03 -8.67
CA GLN A 317 0.78 2.04 -9.53
C GLN A 317 0.03 3.38 -9.50
N PHE A 318 -1.30 3.36 -9.47
CA PHE A 318 -2.11 4.58 -9.49
C PHE A 318 -2.06 5.33 -8.16
N TYR A 319 -2.04 4.61 -7.04
CA TYR A 319 -2.03 5.19 -5.69
C TYR A 319 -0.64 5.33 -5.08
N ASP A 320 0.42 4.99 -5.83
CA ASP A 320 1.81 5.04 -5.39
C ASP A 320 2.06 4.24 -4.09
N VAL A 321 1.60 2.98 -4.11
CA VAL A 321 1.67 2.04 -2.97
C VAL A 321 2.55 0.85 -3.36
N PRO A 322 3.55 0.45 -2.56
CA PRO A 322 4.38 -0.70 -2.88
C PRO A 322 3.57 -2.01 -2.91
N HIS A 323 3.78 -2.81 -3.95
CA HIS A 323 3.27 -4.16 -4.13
C HIS A 323 4.44 -5.15 -4.25
N ILE A 324 4.56 -6.01 -3.25
CA ILE A 324 5.58 -7.06 -3.16
C ILE A 324 4.89 -8.43 -3.09
N THR A 325 5.51 -9.49 -3.59
CA THR A 325 4.89 -10.81 -3.71
C THR A 325 5.88 -11.95 -3.51
N THR A 326 5.43 -13.05 -2.90
CA THR A 326 6.23 -14.28 -2.83
C THR A 326 6.36 -14.97 -4.18
N LYS A 327 5.47 -14.69 -5.15
CA LYS A 327 5.49 -15.28 -6.49
C LYS A 327 6.87 -15.15 -7.15
N GLY A 328 7.47 -13.96 -7.11
CA GLY A 328 8.79 -13.72 -7.70
C GLY A 328 9.94 -14.54 -7.11
N VAL A 329 9.80 -15.00 -5.85
CA VAL A 329 10.83 -15.79 -5.15
C VAL A 329 10.76 -17.26 -5.51
N MET A 330 9.56 -17.81 -5.67
CA MET A 330 9.35 -19.26 -5.73
C MET A 330 8.80 -19.77 -7.06
N TYR A 331 8.38 -18.89 -7.98
CA TYR A 331 7.69 -19.31 -9.20
C TYR A 331 8.49 -20.28 -10.07
N GLU A 332 9.79 -20.01 -10.23
CA GLU A 332 10.70 -20.87 -11.00
C GLU A 332 10.85 -22.25 -10.33
N THR A 333 11.11 -22.28 -9.02
CA THR A 333 11.19 -23.52 -8.24
C THR A 333 9.88 -24.31 -8.26
N TYR A 334 8.74 -23.62 -8.25
CA TYR A 334 7.42 -24.23 -8.38
C TYR A 334 7.24 -24.91 -9.74
N LEU A 335 7.65 -24.27 -10.84
CA LEU A 335 7.56 -24.86 -12.18
C LEU A 335 8.48 -26.08 -12.35
N GLU A 336 9.68 -26.03 -11.78
CA GLU A 336 10.63 -27.15 -11.84
C GLU A 336 10.24 -28.31 -10.92
N GLN A 337 9.76 -28.00 -9.72
CA GLN A 337 9.52 -28.97 -8.63
C GLN A 337 8.18 -28.68 -7.92
N PRO A 338 7.03 -28.84 -8.61
CA PRO A 338 5.72 -28.44 -8.07
C PRO A 338 5.34 -29.25 -6.82
N GLN A 339 5.54 -30.57 -6.85
CA GLN A 339 5.21 -31.47 -5.73
C GLN A 339 6.04 -31.18 -4.49
N ARG A 340 7.33 -30.88 -4.66
CA ARG A 340 8.21 -30.53 -3.54
C ARG A 340 7.77 -29.21 -2.91
N THR A 341 7.48 -28.22 -3.76
CA THR A 341 7.04 -26.89 -3.33
C THR A 341 5.76 -26.97 -2.50
N LEU A 342 4.76 -27.71 -2.99
CA LEU A 342 3.49 -27.97 -2.29
C LEU A 342 3.73 -28.56 -0.89
N VAL A 343 4.47 -29.66 -0.81
CA VAL A 343 4.74 -30.34 0.48
C VAL A 343 5.57 -29.47 1.43
N SER A 344 6.48 -28.65 0.90
CA SER A 344 7.37 -27.83 1.74
C SER A 344 6.72 -26.56 2.27
N LEU A 345 5.90 -25.87 1.49
CA LEU A 345 5.44 -24.50 1.79
C LEU A 345 3.95 -24.40 2.07
N TYR A 346 3.16 -25.43 1.80
CA TYR A 346 1.71 -25.39 1.94
C TYR A 346 1.14 -26.52 2.77
N THR A 347 -0.04 -26.27 3.32
CA THR A 347 -0.89 -27.27 3.97
C THR A 347 -1.82 -27.91 2.94
N ASP A 348 -2.35 -27.11 2.01
CA ASP A 348 -3.12 -27.53 0.84
C ASP A 348 -2.71 -26.70 -0.40
N SER A 349 -3.48 -26.65 -1.48
CA SER A 349 -3.10 -25.89 -2.68
C SER A 349 -3.26 -24.37 -2.56
N GLU A 350 -3.80 -23.87 -1.44
CA GLU A 350 -4.11 -22.46 -1.21
C GLU A 350 -3.49 -21.91 0.08
N LEU A 351 -3.45 -22.67 1.17
CA LEU A 351 -3.02 -22.24 2.49
C LEU A 351 -1.54 -22.54 2.72
N ALA A 352 -0.76 -21.49 2.95
CA ALA A 352 0.63 -21.60 3.36
C ALA A 352 0.75 -22.36 4.70
N ASN A 353 1.76 -23.22 4.82
CA ASN A 353 2.14 -23.80 6.10
C ASN A 353 3.11 -22.87 6.84
N LYS A 354 3.65 -23.31 7.99
CA LYS A 354 4.62 -22.54 8.79
C LYS A 354 5.85 -22.05 8.00
N GLU A 355 6.35 -22.84 7.04
CA GLU A 355 7.49 -22.47 6.19
C GLU A 355 7.07 -21.52 5.06
N GLY A 356 5.85 -21.67 4.53
CA GLY A 356 5.26 -20.70 3.61
C GLY A 356 5.08 -19.33 4.27
N HIS A 357 4.61 -19.31 5.52
CA HIS A 357 4.53 -18.09 6.33
C HIS A 357 5.90 -17.47 6.64
N ASP A 358 6.93 -18.28 6.86
CA ASP A 358 8.32 -17.80 6.98
C ASP A 358 8.79 -17.11 5.69
N LEU A 359 8.46 -17.67 4.52
CA LEU A 359 8.77 -17.05 3.22
C LEU A 359 8.01 -15.73 3.01
N ILE A 360 6.72 -15.66 3.35
CA ILE A 360 5.92 -14.43 3.24
C ILE A 360 6.53 -13.34 4.13
N ALA A 361 6.90 -13.67 5.37
CA ALA A 361 7.57 -12.75 6.28
C ALA A 361 8.91 -12.28 5.72
N ASP A 362 9.75 -13.19 5.21
CA ASP A 362 11.07 -12.86 4.65
C ASP A 362 10.98 -11.86 3.48
N VAL A 363 9.98 -12.00 2.59
CA VAL A 363 9.76 -11.06 1.48
C VAL A 363 9.41 -9.67 1.99
N LEU A 364 8.49 -9.58 2.96
CA LEU A 364 8.11 -8.31 3.58
C LEU A 364 9.28 -7.67 4.33
N ILE A 365 10.00 -8.46 5.13
CA ILE A 365 11.15 -8.01 5.89
C ILE A 365 12.25 -7.50 4.95
N SER A 366 12.59 -8.24 3.88
CA SER A 366 13.59 -7.82 2.89
C SER A 366 13.24 -6.49 2.23
N TYR A 367 11.95 -6.27 1.93
CA TYR A 367 11.50 -4.97 1.43
C TYR A 367 11.72 -3.86 2.46
N ILE A 368 11.29 -4.05 3.71
CA ILE A 368 11.46 -3.03 4.75
C ILE A 368 12.95 -2.77 5.06
N MET A 369 13.80 -3.81 5.09
CA MET A 369 15.26 -3.65 5.22
C MET A 369 15.81 -2.72 4.14
N SER A 370 15.34 -2.87 2.89
CA SER A 370 15.74 -1.97 1.81
C SER A 370 15.32 -0.53 2.03
N GLN A 371 14.09 -0.32 2.51
CA GLN A 371 13.58 1.00 2.83
C GLN A 371 14.33 1.63 4.02
N ILE A 372 14.72 0.83 5.02
CA ILE A 372 15.54 1.29 6.16
C ILE A 372 16.92 1.74 5.69
N CYS A 373 17.62 0.92 4.89
CA CYS A 373 18.95 1.28 4.41
C CYS A 373 18.93 2.50 3.49
N GLU A 374 17.93 2.61 2.60
CA GLU A 374 17.74 3.79 1.73
C GLU A 374 17.41 5.05 2.52
N GLY A 375 16.50 4.95 3.49
CA GLY A 375 16.11 6.05 4.37
C GLY A 375 17.28 6.54 5.21
N TRP A 376 18.04 5.62 5.82
CA TRP A 376 19.23 5.94 6.60
C TRP A 376 20.32 6.62 5.77
N SER A 377 20.60 6.09 4.58
CA SER A 377 21.58 6.68 3.67
C SER A 377 21.18 8.10 3.25
N THR A 378 19.88 8.33 3.03
CA THR A 378 19.35 9.66 2.70
C THR A 378 19.48 10.64 3.89
N LEU A 379 19.19 10.18 5.11
CA LEU A 379 19.35 11.00 6.33
C LEU A 379 20.80 11.47 6.56
N LEU A 380 21.78 10.64 6.19
CA LEU A 380 23.20 10.98 6.25
C LEU A 380 23.71 11.79 5.05
N GLY A 381 22.86 12.05 4.04
CA GLY A 381 23.24 12.73 2.80
C GLY A 381 24.11 11.88 1.87
N HIS A 382 24.08 10.56 2.02
CA HIS A 382 24.81 9.61 1.18
C HIS A 382 23.97 9.10 -0.01
N SER A 383 22.66 9.33 -0.01
CA SER A 383 21.74 8.98 -1.09
C SER A 383 20.70 10.08 -1.32
N TYR A 384 20.15 10.11 -2.53
CA TYR A 384 19.05 10.98 -2.95
C TYR A 384 17.83 10.18 -3.45
N ASN A 385 17.82 8.86 -3.22
CA ASN A 385 16.78 7.96 -3.74
C ASN A 385 15.43 8.15 -3.02
N VAL A 386 15.45 8.61 -1.77
CA VAL A 386 14.24 8.94 -1.01
C VAL A 386 13.98 10.45 -1.10
N PRO A 387 12.79 10.89 -1.54
CA PRO A 387 12.45 12.31 -1.54
C PRO A 387 12.61 12.95 -0.15
N SER A 388 13.28 14.11 -0.11
CA SER A 388 13.39 14.89 1.12
C SER A 388 12.06 15.57 1.40
N MET A 389 11.38 15.16 2.47
CA MET A 389 10.12 15.81 2.90
C MET A 389 10.37 17.24 3.42
N ASP A 390 11.61 17.58 3.80
CA ASP A 390 12.00 18.92 4.27
C ASP A 390 12.05 19.95 3.14
N SER A 391 12.08 19.51 1.87
CA SER A 391 12.20 20.40 0.71
C SER A 391 10.90 21.09 0.27
N ILE A 392 9.77 20.81 0.95
CA ILE A 392 8.44 21.31 0.57
C ILE A 392 7.96 22.49 1.45
N SER A 393 8.59 22.74 2.61
CA SER A 393 8.54 24.07 3.23
C SER A 393 9.67 24.90 2.63
N GLY A 394 9.33 25.80 1.71
CA GLY A 394 10.29 26.68 1.04
C GLY A 394 11.11 27.52 2.01
N GLU A 395 12.23 26.98 2.48
CA GLU A 395 13.35 27.71 3.06
C GLU A 395 14.58 26.82 2.96
N SER A 396 15.33 27.00 1.86
CA SER A 396 16.68 26.48 1.75
C SER A 396 17.54 27.12 2.83
N ILE A 397 17.74 26.45 3.96
CA ILE A 397 18.81 26.77 4.89
C ILE A 397 19.77 25.59 4.86
N GLY A 398 20.92 25.81 4.24
CA GLY A 398 22.03 24.87 4.31
C GLY A 398 22.45 24.65 5.76
N GLY A 399 22.51 23.39 6.17
CA GLY A 399 23.02 22.95 7.46
C GLY A 399 22.16 21.83 8.05
N THR A 400 22.64 20.58 7.92
CA THR A 400 22.40 19.39 8.76
C THR A 400 21.06 19.33 9.56
N PRO A 401 20.21 18.32 9.35
CA PRO A 401 18.96 18.20 10.11
C PRO A 401 19.26 17.92 11.59
N VAL A 402 18.72 18.76 12.46
CA VAL A 402 18.81 18.61 13.91
C VAL A 402 17.77 17.58 14.34
N LEU A 403 18.24 16.37 14.63
CA LEU A 403 17.46 15.22 15.11
C LEU A 403 17.11 15.28 16.62
N PHE A 404 17.53 16.32 17.35
CA PHE A 404 17.25 16.45 18.78
C PHE A 404 16.24 17.55 19.06
N GLY A 405 15.05 17.15 19.48
CA GLY A 405 14.01 18.02 20.02
C GLY A 405 14.50 18.75 21.27
N GLY A 406 15.04 19.94 21.08
CA GLY A 406 15.26 20.94 22.12
C GLY A 406 14.61 22.23 21.68
N ALA A 407 13.53 22.62 22.34
CA ALA A 407 12.89 23.92 22.14
C ALA A 407 13.85 25.04 22.60
N GLY A 408 14.74 25.45 21.70
CA GLY A 408 15.55 26.64 21.85
C GLY A 408 14.67 27.87 21.69
N LEU A 409 14.37 28.55 22.81
CA LEU A 409 13.72 29.85 22.85
C LEU A 409 14.36 30.80 21.84
N ARG A 410 13.58 31.24 20.85
CA ARG A 410 13.98 32.34 19.96
C ARG A 410 14.19 33.60 20.79
N GLN A 411 15.40 34.13 20.75
CA GLN A 411 15.77 35.41 21.33
C GLN A 411 15.21 36.52 20.43
N ASN A 412 13.99 36.98 20.74
CA ASN A 412 13.43 38.33 20.47
C ASN A 412 11.88 38.36 20.62
N GLN A 413 11.34 37.85 21.72
CA GLN A 413 9.94 38.11 22.09
C GLN A 413 9.91 39.06 23.30
N VAL A 414 9.39 40.27 23.06
CA VAL A 414 9.08 41.25 24.10
C VAL A 414 7.79 40.80 24.79
N PRO A 415 7.73 40.69 26.14
CA PRO A 415 6.52 40.25 26.83
C PRO A 415 5.50 41.38 26.94
N GLY A 416 4.26 41.13 26.51
CA GLY A 416 3.11 41.97 26.88
C GLY A 416 2.16 42.44 25.77
N GLN A 417 1.69 41.56 24.87
CA GLN A 417 0.49 41.84 24.08
C GLN A 417 -0.58 40.77 24.33
N SER A 418 -1.75 41.28 24.71
CA SER A 418 -2.96 40.57 25.09
C SER A 418 -3.57 39.77 23.95
N LYS A 419 -4.13 38.61 24.29
CA LYS A 419 -5.01 37.80 23.45
C LYS A 419 -6.27 38.60 23.10
N GLU A 420 -6.57 38.70 21.81
CA GLU A 420 -7.94 38.95 21.35
C GLU A 420 -8.53 37.62 20.87
N ASP A 421 -9.61 37.24 21.55
CA ASP A 421 -10.38 36.03 21.31
C ASP A 421 -11.23 36.18 20.05
N GLY A 422 -11.04 35.26 19.11
CA GLY A 422 -11.78 35.19 17.86
C GLY A 422 -11.46 33.92 17.07
N ALA A 423 -11.43 32.77 17.75
CA ALA A 423 -11.23 31.47 17.10
C ALA A 423 -12.56 30.98 16.51
N THR A 424 -12.89 31.41 15.30
CA THR A 424 -13.57 30.52 14.36
C THR A 424 -12.56 29.47 13.91
N GLU A 425 -12.93 28.20 14.02
CA GLU A 425 -12.18 27.03 13.54
C GLU A 425 -11.88 27.18 12.04
N ALA A 426 -10.79 27.87 11.73
CA ALA A 426 -10.19 27.85 10.41
C ALA A 426 -9.22 26.68 10.39
N GLU A 427 -9.60 25.68 9.60
CA GLU A 427 -8.76 24.55 9.18
C GLU A 427 -7.32 25.00 9.01
N MET A 428 -6.44 24.44 9.85
CA MET A 428 -5.02 24.47 9.62
C MET A 428 -4.78 23.61 8.38
N SER A 429 -4.85 24.25 7.20
CA SER A 429 -4.45 23.67 5.93
C SER A 429 -2.98 23.28 6.08
N VAL A 430 -2.77 22.01 6.44
CA VAL A 430 -1.52 21.31 6.21
C VAL A 430 -1.27 21.49 4.73
N THR A 431 -0.25 22.28 4.38
CA THR A 431 0.29 22.31 3.02
C THR A 431 0.55 20.86 2.65
N ALA A 432 -0.32 20.29 1.81
CA ALA A 432 -0.33 18.87 1.52
C ALA A 432 1.04 18.48 0.97
N ASP A 433 1.78 17.65 1.71
CA ASP A 433 2.98 17.03 1.18
C ASP A 433 2.54 16.29 -0.10
N PRO A 434 3.03 16.69 -1.29
CA PRO A 434 2.65 16.06 -2.54
C PRO A 434 2.94 14.56 -2.54
N GLY A 435 3.92 14.08 -1.76
CA GLY A 435 4.22 12.67 -1.58
C GLY A 435 3.22 11.89 -0.73
N LEU A 436 2.28 12.59 -0.08
CA LEU A 436 1.23 12.01 0.75
C LEU A 436 -0.18 12.28 0.17
N SER A 437 -0.30 13.08 -0.89
CA SER A 437 -1.59 13.39 -1.49
C SER A 437 -2.19 12.16 -2.19
N VAL A 438 -3.46 11.88 -1.91
CA VAL A 438 -4.23 10.86 -2.66
C VAL A 438 -4.78 11.51 -3.93
N PRO A 439 -4.70 10.86 -5.12
CA PRO A 439 -5.29 11.40 -6.34
C PRO A 439 -6.77 11.75 -6.13
N PRO A 440 -7.28 12.89 -6.62
CA PRO A 440 -8.68 13.30 -6.40
C PRO A 440 -9.68 12.50 -7.24
N MET A 441 -9.20 11.59 -8.09
CA MET A 441 -10.00 10.74 -8.96
C MET A 441 -9.69 9.27 -8.71
N ARG A 442 -10.61 8.40 -9.11
CA ARG A 442 -10.44 6.95 -9.14
C ARG A 442 -9.86 6.47 -10.46
N LEU A 443 -9.26 5.28 -10.47
CA LEU A 443 -8.63 4.60 -11.60
C LEU A 443 -9.50 4.60 -12.87
N ASN A 444 -10.81 4.34 -12.71
CA ASN A 444 -11.76 4.26 -13.81
C ASN A 444 -12.50 5.59 -14.10
N SER A 445 -12.15 6.69 -13.42
CA SER A 445 -12.84 7.98 -13.58
C SER A 445 -12.59 8.58 -14.96
N ARG A 446 -13.64 9.13 -15.57
CA ARG A 446 -13.53 9.84 -16.85
C ARG A 446 -13.49 11.35 -16.65
N PRO A 447 -12.85 12.13 -17.54
CA PRO A 447 -12.75 13.59 -17.39
C PRO A 447 -14.10 14.32 -17.17
N GLY A 448 -15.18 13.84 -17.78
CA GLY A 448 -16.52 14.43 -17.63
C GLY A 448 -17.25 14.05 -16.32
N GLU A 449 -16.75 13.09 -15.56
CA GLU A 449 -17.34 12.63 -14.30
C GLU A 449 -16.74 13.36 -13.08
N LEU A 450 -15.62 14.07 -13.26
CA LEU A 450 -14.89 14.75 -12.19
C LEU A 450 -15.72 15.81 -11.47
N GLU A 451 -16.58 16.54 -12.19
CA GLU A 451 -17.46 17.55 -11.58
C GLU A 451 -18.50 16.95 -10.62
N LYS A 452 -18.85 15.67 -10.82
CA LYS A 452 -19.83 14.95 -10.02
C LYS A 452 -19.19 13.97 -9.05
N PHE A 453 -17.86 13.87 -9.05
CA PHE A 453 -17.13 12.95 -8.19
C PHE A 453 -17.40 13.30 -6.72
N ARG A 454 -17.75 12.27 -5.96
CA ARG A 454 -17.93 12.35 -4.52
C ARG A 454 -16.96 11.41 -3.88
N GLU A 455 -16.21 11.93 -2.90
CA GLU A 455 -15.29 11.10 -2.15
C GLU A 455 -16.07 10.00 -1.42
N SER A 456 -15.56 8.78 -1.51
CA SER A 456 -16.19 7.63 -0.86
C SER A 456 -15.84 7.63 0.62
N GLU A 457 -16.86 7.75 1.47
CA GLU A 457 -16.80 7.44 2.90
C GLU A 457 -17.57 6.13 3.11
N PRO A 458 -16.93 4.96 3.03
CA PRO A 458 -17.62 3.69 3.19
C PRO A 458 -18.19 3.55 4.60
N PHE A 459 -19.41 3.00 4.67
CA PHE A 459 -20.09 2.67 5.91
C PHE A 459 -20.59 1.24 5.79
N CYS A 460 -20.43 0.47 6.86
CA CYS A 460 -20.76 -0.95 6.85
C CYS A 460 -21.49 -1.33 8.14
N VAL A 461 -22.59 -2.07 7.99
CA VAL A 461 -23.26 -2.76 9.09
C VAL A 461 -23.05 -4.26 8.89
N ALA A 462 -22.12 -4.82 9.64
CA ALA A 462 -21.83 -6.24 9.62
C ALA A 462 -22.62 -6.98 10.69
N ALA A 463 -22.88 -8.27 10.47
CA ALA A 463 -23.49 -9.15 11.47
C ALA A 463 -22.56 -9.47 12.67
N SER A 464 -21.33 -8.96 12.67
CA SER A 464 -20.41 -9.05 13.80
C SER A 464 -20.76 -7.96 14.84
N ASP A 465 -21.21 -8.40 16.02
CA ASP A 465 -21.62 -7.53 17.12
C ASP A 465 -20.45 -6.80 17.83
N LEU A 466 -19.20 -7.04 17.40
CA LEU A 466 -18.01 -6.53 18.09
C LEU A 466 -17.81 -5.02 17.95
N VAL A 467 -18.18 -4.44 16.80
CA VAL A 467 -17.84 -3.03 16.50
C VAL A 467 -19.07 -2.13 16.41
N ASN A 468 -20.22 -2.64 15.92
CA ASN A 468 -21.48 -1.89 15.87
C ASN A 468 -22.70 -2.85 15.93
N PRO A 469 -23.04 -3.39 17.11
CA PRO A 469 -24.15 -4.33 17.23
C PRO A 469 -25.49 -3.66 16.91
N LEU A 470 -26.29 -4.31 16.09
CA LEU A 470 -27.67 -3.88 15.87
C LEU A 470 -28.51 -4.10 17.14
N PRO A 471 -29.44 -3.19 17.48
CA PRO A 471 -30.32 -3.37 18.62
C PRO A 471 -31.21 -4.60 18.41
N SER A 472 -31.37 -5.42 19.45
CA SER A 472 -32.16 -6.66 19.42
C SER A 472 -33.63 -6.45 19.01
N SER A 473 -34.15 -5.22 19.16
CA SER A 473 -35.48 -4.81 18.69
C SER A 473 -35.67 -4.97 17.19
N ILE A 474 -34.61 -4.94 16.38
CA ILE A 474 -34.68 -5.16 14.93
C ILE A 474 -35.02 -6.64 14.60
N PHE A 475 -34.61 -7.57 15.47
CA PHE A 475 -34.83 -9.01 15.27
C PHE A 475 -36.15 -9.51 15.90
N LEU A 476 -36.73 -8.75 16.83
CA LEU A 476 -37.95 -9.16 17.51
C LEU A 476 -39.16 -9.08 16.55
N GLY A 477 -39.71 -10.23 16.16
CA GLY A 477 -40.88 -10.31 15.30
C GLY A 477 -40.59 -10.11 13.80
N SER A 478 -39.33 -9.96 13.40
CA SER A 478 -38.92 -9.84 12.00
C SER A 478 -38.86 -11.19 11.27
N GLY A 479 -38.71 -12.29 12.02
CA GLY A 479 -38.41 -13.62 11.48
C GLY A 479 -36.93 -13.80 11.10
N TRP A 480 -36.09 -12.80 11.39
CA TRP A 480 -34.65 -12.85 11.20
C TRP A 480 -33.93 -13.02 12.53
N HIS A 481 -32.86 -13.79 12.53
CA HIS A 481 -32.09 -14.16 13.71
C HIS A 481 -30.60 -13.93 13.48
N ALA A 482 -29.90 -13.46 14.50
CA ALA A 482 -28.45 -13.33 14.46
C ALA A 482 -27.78 -14.65 14.89
N TYR A 483 -26.77 -15.07 14.13
CA TYR A 483 -25.92 -16.21 14.43
C TYR A 483 -24.47 -15.75 14.62
N HIS A 484 -23.86 -16.19 15.72
CA HIS A 484 -22.45 -15.96 16.01
C HIS A 484 -21.75 -17.31 16.21
N PRO A 485 -20.72 -17.61 15.41
CA PRO A 485 -19.99 -18.87 15.55
C PRO A 485 -19.26 -18.93 16.88
N SER A 486 -19.18 -20.13 17.45
CA SER A 486 -18.32 -20.40 18.61
C SER A 486 -16.84 -20.37 18.17
N LYS A 487 -15.92 -20.00 19.07
CA LYS A 487 -14.48 -19.93 18.77
C LYS A 487 -13.86 -21.23 18.20
N ASN A 488 -14.50 -22.38 18.42
CA ASN A 488 -14.03 -23.69 17.96
C ASN A 488 -14.88 -24.27 16.80
N SER A 489 -15.71 -23.46 16.14
CA SER A 489 -16.50 -23.97 15.01
C SER A 489 -15.57 -24.37 13.86
N ILE A 490 -15.72 -25.60 13.39
CA ILE A 490 -14.90 -26.16 12.28
C ILE A 490 -15.51 -25.79 10.92
N SER A 491 -16.84 -25.55 10.85
CA SER A 491 -17.58 -25.45 9.58
C SER A 491 -18.13 -24.06 9.25
N GLU A 492 -18.43 -23.22 10.24
CA GLU A 492 -18.98 -21.88 10.02
C GLU A 492 -18.17 -20.86 10.80
N HIS A 493 -17.42 -20.01 10.10
CA HIS A 493 -16.56 -18.98 10.69
C HIS A 493 -17.15 -17.58 10.61
N HIS A 494 -18.23 -17.39 9.86
CA HIS A 494 -18.84 -16.08 9.65
C HIS A 494 -19.98 -15.81 10.64
N HIS A 495 -20.06 -14.57 11.10
CA HIS A 495 -21.26 -14.03 11.71
C HIS A 495 -22.27 -13.69 10.60
N TYR A 496 -23.54 -14.04 10.79
CA TYR A 496 -24.59 -13.74 9.81
C TYR A 496 -25.97 -13.55 10.47
N TRP A 497 -26.85 -12.83 9.79
CA TRP A 497 -28.28 -12.83 10.06
C TRP A 497 -28.96 -13.80 9.10
N TYR A 498 -29.87 -14.63 9.61
CA TYR A 498 -30.59 -15.59 8.78
C TYR A 498 -32.09 -15.56 9.03
N ALA A 499 -32.85 -15.93 8.00
CA ALA A 499 -34.26 -16.23 8.08
C ALA A 499 -34.54 -17.54 7.35
N ASP A 500 -35.43 -18.36 7.90
CA ASP A 500 -35.88 -19.64 7.35
C ASP A 500 -37.38 -19.63 6.99
N GLN A 501 -38.16 -18.74 7.61
CA GLN A 501 -39.58 -18.57 7.36
C GLN A 501 -39.82 -17.61 6.19
N PRO A 502 -40.54 -18.04 5.13
CA PRO A 502 -40.92 -17.16 4.03
C PRO A 502 -41.64 -15.90 4.53
N THR A 503 -41.48 -14.79 3.81
CA THR A 503 -42.05 -13.47 4.13
C THR A 503 -41.46 -12.76 5.34
N SER A 504 -40.44 -13.33 6.01
CA SER A 504 -39.69 -12.66 7.08
C SER A 504 -38.99 -11.40 6.56
N ARG A 505 -39.08 -10.30 7.31
CA ARG A 505 -38.66 -8.95 6.89
C ARG A 505 -37.63 -8.36 7.85
N LEU A 506 -36.43 -8.07 7.36
CA LEU A 506 -35.37 -7.38 8.09
C LEU A 506 -35.27 -5.93 7.62
N ARG A 507 -35.13 -4.99 8.55
CA ARG A 507 -34.92 -3.57 8.26
C ARG A 507 -33.69 -3.06 9.01
N VAL A 508 -32.68 -2.61 8.28
CA VAL A 508 -31.38 -2.19 8.84
C VAL A 508 -31.12 -0.73 8.48
N PRO A 509 -30.83 0.15 9.46
CA PRO A 509 -30.47 1.53 9.18
C PRO A 509 -29.03 1.64 8.64
N LEU A 510 -28.84 2.52 7.64
CA LEU A 510 -27.55 2.78 7.00
C LEU A 510 -27.27 4.29 6.91
N ARG A 511 -26.00 4.65 6.79
CA ARG A 511 -25.57 6.01 6.44
C ARG A 511 -24.88 5.95 5.09
N ILE A 512 -25.38 6.71 4.12
CA ILE A 512 -24.91 6.68 2.75
C ILE A 512 -24.09 7.94 2.45
N GLY A 513 -22.89 7.74 1.89
CA GLY A 513 -21.98 8.79 1.43
C GLY A 513 -22.03 9.01 -0.08
N ALA A 514 -21.39 8.11 -0.84
CA ALA A 514 -21.25 8.21 -2.30
C ALA A 514 -22.50 7.77 -3.09
N GLY A 515 -23.39 6.99 -2.48
CA GLY A 515 -24.69 6.59 -3.06
C GLY A 515 -24.81 5.13 -3.48
N ASP A 516 -23.74 4.35 -3.36
CA ASP A 516 -23.73 2.92 -3.68
C ASP A 516 -24.13 2.10 -2.44
N VAL A 517 -25.08 1.18 -2.60
CA VAL A 517 -25.57 0.30 -1.52
C VAL A 517 -25.51 -1.16 -1.96
N GLY A 518 -24.82 -1.98 -1.19
CA GLY A 518 -24.65 -3.40 -1.46
C GLY A 518 -25.15 -4.27 -0.32
N ILE A 519 -25.30 -5.56 -0.59
CA ILE A 519 -25.55 -6.57 0.45
C ILE A 519 -24.54 -7.67 0.29
N TYR A 520 -23.88 -8.00 1.40
CA TYR A 520 -22.94 -9.10 1.50
C TYR A 520 -23.66 -10.30 2.11
N TYR A 521 -23.75 -11.41 1.38
CA TYR A 521 -24.54 -12.59 1.78
C TYR A 521 -23.85 -13.88 1.35
N LEU A 522 -24.30 -15.02 1.87
CA LEU A 522 -23.75 -16.33 1.52
C LEU A 522 -24.51 -16.96 0.36
N GLN A 523 -23.76 -17.41 -0.65
CA GLN A 523 -24.24 -18.30 -1.69
C GLN A 523 -23.68 -19.71 -1.47
N GLY A 524 -24.45 -20.74 -1.79
CA GLY A 524 -23.96 -22.12 -1.72
C GLY A 524 -24.59 -23.05 -2.74
N PRO A 525 -24.22 -24.34 -2.74
CA PRO A 525 -24.68 -25.31 -3.73
C PRO A 525 -26.20 -25.50 -3.66
N ALA A 526 -26.81 -25.76 -4.82
CA ALA A 526 -28.23 -26.07 -4.93
C ALA A 526 -28.67 -27.26 -4.06
N SER A 527 -27.76 -28.20 -3.77
CA SER A 527 -28.02 -29.37 -2.92
C SER A 527 -28.32 -29.01 -1.46
N LYS A 528 -27.88 -27.84 -0.97
CA LYS A 528 -28.06 -27.40 0.42
C LYS A 528 -29.32 -26.55 0.65
N GLY A 529 -30.08 -26.22 -0.42
CA GLY A 529 -31.39 -25.59 -0.30
C GLY A 529 -31.37 -24.14 0.20
N PHE A 530 -30.46 -23.31 -0.31
CA PHE A 530 -30.41 -21.88 0.02
C PHE A 530 -31.61 -21.11 -0.55
N GLY A 531 -32.19 -20.23 0.27
CA GLY A 531 -33.33 -19.39 -0.13
C GLY A 531 -32.95 -18.23 -1.04
N THR A 532 -33.94 -17.39 -1.32
CA THR A 532 -33.77 -16.12 -2.05
C THR A 532 -34.34 -15.00 -1.19
N ALA A 533 -33.66 -13.84 -1.13
CA ALA A 533 -34.22 -12.63 -0.56
C ALA A 533 -34.40 -11.54 -1.62
N ARG A 534 -35.43 -10.69 -1.48
CA ARG A 534 -35.52 -9.41 -2.19
C ARG A 534 -35.17 -8.29 -1.27
N CYS A 535 -34.28 -7.41 -1.72
CA CYS A 535 -33.83 -6.28 -0.93
C CYS A 535 -33.90 -4.96 -1.71
N TRP A 536 -34.20 -3.87 -1.00
CA TRP A 536 -34.27 -2.52 -1.56
C TRP A 536 -33.92 -1.45 -0.52
N VAL A 537 -33.68 -0.23 -0.99
CA VAL A 537 -33.38 0.94 -0.16
C VAL A 537 -34.64 1.78 0.02
N ASP A 538 -34.90 2.20 1.26
CA ASP A 538 -36.05 3.00 1.67
C ASP A 538 -37.40 2.47 1.15
N ASP A 539 -38.11 3.28 0.37
CA ASP A 539 -39.41 2.98 -0.22
C ASP A 539 -39.30 2.50 -1.69
N ASN A 540 -38.10 2.23 -2.20
CA ASN A 540 -37.83 1.81 -3.59
C ASN A 540 -38.19 0.33 -3.84
N VAL A 541 -39.42 -0.06 -3.53
CA VAL A 541 -39.89 -1.46 -3.66
C VAL A 541 -39.88 -1.93 -5.12
N GLU A 542 -40.18 -1.03 -6.07
CA GLU A 542 -40.14 -1.34 -7.51
C GLU A 542 -38.72 -1.64 -8.01
N GLY A 543 -37.71 -1.01 -7.39
CA GLY A 543 -36.30 -1.25 -7.66
C GLY A 543 -35.71 -2.47 -6.96
N ALA A 544 -36.51 -3.24 -6.21
CA ALA A 544 -36.02 -4.36 -5.41
C ALA A 544 -35.19 -5.35 -6.22
N ARG A 545 -34.02 -5.69 -5.69
CA ARG A 545 -33.10 -6.66 -6.26
C ARG A 545 -33.30 -8.02 -5.61
N LYS A 546 -33.36 -9.04 -6.46
CA LYS A 546 -33.45 -10.44 -6.05
C LYS A 546 -32.03 -10.97 -5.82
N LEU A 547 -31.78 -11.48 -4.62
CA LEU A 547 -30.52 -12.08 -4.20
C LEU A 547 -30.71 -13.59 -4.09
N ASP A 548 -30.10 -14.33 -5.01
CA ASP A 548 -30.19 -15.78 -5.03
C ASP A 548 -29.09 -16.38 -4.14
N GLY A 549 -29.48 -17.10 -3.07
CA GLY A 549 -28.54 -17.79 -2.19
C GLY A 549 -27.96 -19.08 -2.79
N THR A 550 -28.43 -19.48 -3.97
CA THR A 550 -27.94 -20.66 -4.68
C THR A 550 -26.96 -20.26 -5.79
N ALA A 551 -25.78 -20.88 -5.82
CA ALA A 551 -24.77 -20.72 -6.87
C ALA A 551 -24.16 -22.08 -7.27
N ASN A 552 -23.48 -22.11 -8.42
CA ASN A 552 -22.76 -23.30 -8.90
C ASN A 552 -21.38 -23.40 -8.23
N VAL A 553 -21.37 -23.68 -6.93
CA VAL A 553 -20.17 -23.75 -6.09
C VAL A 553 -20.19 -25.01 -5.23
N GLU A 554 -19.03 -25.56 -4.92
CA GLU A 554 -18.93 -26.76 -4.08
C GLU A 554 -19.12 -26.42 -2.59
N GLU A 555 -18.56 -25.29 -2.16
CA GLU A 555 -18.66 -24.75 -0.80
C GLU A 555 -19.37 -23.39 -0.77
N PRO A 556 -19.97 -23.00 0.37
CA PRO A 556 -20.56 -21.67 0.49
C PRO A 556 -19.50 -20.57 0.35
N ILE A 557 -19.78 -19.61 -0.53
CA ILE A 557 -18.95 -18.43 -0.76
C ILE A 557 -19.71 -17.18 -0.29
N ALA A 558 -18.97 -16.16 0.11
CA ALA A 558 -19.52 -14.86 0.43
C ALA A 558 -19.53 -14.00 -0.84
N THR A 559 -20.62 -13.26 -1.05
CA THR A 559 -20.86 -12.52 -2.29
C THR A 559 -21.46 -11.16 -1.97
N LEU A 560 -20.88 -10.12 -2.57
CA LEU A 560 -21.41 -8.77 -2.55
C LEU A 560 -22.28 -8.52 -3.79
N THR A 561 -23.51 -8.05 -3.60
CA THR A 561 -24.35 -7.59 -4.71
C THR A 561 -24.83 -6.17 -4.47
N MET A 562 -24.59 -5.29 -5.45
CA MET A 562 -25.08 -3.93 -5.43
C MET A 562 -26.60 -3.90 -5.65
N ILE A 563 -27.34 -3.43 -4.66
CA ILE A 563 -28.81 -3.36 -4.71
C ILE A 563 -29.33 -2.04 -5.28
N ASP A 564 -28.61 -0.94 -5.03
CA ASP A 564 -28.96 0.39 -5.53
C ASP A 564 -27.70 1.24 -5.75
N ARG A 565 -27.80 2.27 -6.60
CA ARG A 565 -26.72 3.20 -6.93
C ARG A 565 -27.26 4.63 -6.98
N PHE A 566 -26.39 5.60 -6.73
CA PHE A 566 -26.73 7.04 -6.72
C PHE A 566 -27.77 7.46 -5.67
N VAL A 567 -27.87 6.72 -4.57
CA VAL A 567 -28.71 7.10 -3.42
C VAL A 567 -28.18 8.42 -2.83
N SER A 568 -29.10 9.27 -2.33
CA SER A 568 -28.73 10.55 -1.73
C SER A 568 -27.84 10.36 -0.49
N ARG A 569 -27.04 11.38 -0.16
CA ARG A 569 -26.27 11.37 1.10
C ARG A 569 -27.23 11.53 2.27
N GLY A 570 -27.11 10.70 3.29
CA GLY A 570 -27.94 10.82 4.48
C GLY A 570 -28.14 9.52 5.25
N SER A 571 -29.15 9.52 6.11
CA SER A 571 -29.62 8.33 6.82
C SER A 571 -30.70 7.65 6.00
N HIS A 572 -30.50 6.37 5.73
CA HIS A 572 -31.36 5.51 4.92
C HIS A 572 -31.62 4.20 5.66
N PHE A 573 -32.45 3.34 5.10
CA PHE A 573 -32.56 1.96 5.57
C PHE A 573 -32.64 0.99 4.41
N VAL A 574 -32.09 -0.20 4.61
CA VAL A 574 -32.27 -1.33 3.69
C VAL A 574 -33.31 -2.26 4.28
N GLU A 575 -34.18 -2.72 3.40
CA GLU A 575 -35.19 -3.70 3.72
C GLU A 575 -34.98 -4.97 2.90
N CYS A 576 -34.96 -6.12 3.57
CA CYS A 576 -34.81 -7.43 2.97
C CYS A 576 -35.94 -8.35 3.38
N VAL A 577 -36.59 -8.99 2.41
CA VAL A 577 -37.67 -9.95 2.64
C VAL A 577 -37.29 -11.31 2.05
N LEU A 578 -37.42 -12.37 2.85
CA LEU A 578 -37.24 -13.74 2.36
C LEU A 578 -38.39 -14.12 1.43
N ASP A 579 -38.07 -14.51 0.19
CA ASP A 579 -39.07 -14.95 -0.78
C ASP A 579 -39.58 -16.36 -0.47
N GLY A 580 -40.87 -16.56 -0.74
CA GLY A 580 -41.54 -17.85 -0.62
C GLY A 580 -43.02 -17.69 -0.24
N GLU A 581 -43.76 -18.80 -0.32
CA GLU A 581 -45.17 -18.84 0.08
C GLU A 581 -45.30 -19.05 1.59
N LEU A 582 -46.33 -18.45 2.19
CA LEU A 582 -46.59 -18.58 3.62
C LEU A 582 -46.87 -20.06 3.98
N GLY A 583 -46.06 -20.64 4.86
CA GLY A 583 -46.13 -22.06 5.21
C GLY A 583 -45.44 -23.02 4.24
N GLY A 584 -44.69 -22.50 3.27
CA GLY A 584 -43.82 -23.27 2.38
C GLY A 584 -42.60 -23.89 3.08
N PRO A 585 -41.74 -24.63 2.34
CA PRO A 585 -40.55 -25.24 2.90
C PRO A 585 -39.55 -24.18 3.39
N ALA A 586 -38.90 -24.48 4.52
CA ALA A 586 -37.85 -23.62 5.07
C ALA A 586 -36.62 -23.63 4.17
N THR A 587 -36.29 -22.48 3.58
CA THR A 587 -35.11 -22.30 2.73
C THR A 587 -34.28 -21.14 3.30
N PRO A 588 -33.23 -21.44 4.10
CA PRO A 588 -32.53 -20.40 4.82
C PRO A 588 -31.77 -19.48 3.87
N PHE A 589 -31.84 -18.18 4.13
CA PHE A 589 -30.98 -17.17 3.50
C PHE A 589 -30.14 -16.49 4.57
N LYS A 590 -28.86 -16.21 4.28
CA LYS A 590 -27.89 -15.72 5.26
C LYS A 590 -27.21 -14.44 4.76
N ILE A 591 -27.37 -13.35 5.49
CA ILE A 591 -26.76 -12.03 5.24
C ILE A 591 -25.58 -11.83 6.20
N LEU A 592 -24.43 -11.45 5.66
CA LEU A 592 -23.20 -11.18 6.40
C LEU A 592 -23.08 -9.70 6.78
N GLY A 593 -23.59 -8.80 5.93
CA GLY A 593 -23.60 -7.38 6.15
C GLY A 593 -24.27 -6.59 5.03
N MET A 594 -24.40 -5.29 5.24
CA MET A 594 -25.00 -4.31 4.33
C MET A 594 -24.16 -3.05 4.25
#